data_AF-A0A5N4DFE1-F1
#
_entry.id   AF-A0A5N4DFE1-F1
#
_cell.length_a   1.000
_cell.length_b   1.000
_cell.length_c   1.000
_cell.angle_alpha   90.00
_cell.angle_beta   90.00
_cell.angle_gamma   90.00
#
_symmetry.space_group_name_H-M   'P 1'
#
loop_
_entity.id
_entity.type
_entity.pdbx_description
1 polymer ?
#
loop_
_entity_poly.entity_id
_entity_poly.type
_entity_poly.pdbx_seq_one_letter_code
_entity_poly.pdbx_strand_id
1 'polypeptide(L)'
;MTDLATCKKKFGHFSEDPSRFMEEPAKLTMAYEFTWGELQVLLSTCCTFEEKGWLLGAAQVYADELAARNQGHIIYLTGGDAIPDQNPQWNYQQGGRGLERRNHMITCLIEGIKRCTVKPVNYDKVREVTQEKDENPALFQGRLMEAFKKYTNINPKTPEGEVLVNTRFITQSAPDIRRKLQKAAMVPQTPMNQLMDLAFRVFNNRDRVEEARSIQGQQQKAQFLVAALIPAPPQGYPP
;
A
#
# COMPACT_ATOMS: atom_id res chain seq x y z
N MET A 1 -3.72 27.03 -23.38
CA MET A 1 -3.33 27.39 -22.01
C MET A 1 -3.85 26.31 -21.09
N THR A 2 -2.95 25.49 -20.56
CA THR A 2 -3.28 24.52 -19.53
C THR A 2 -3.65 25.28 -18.27
N ASP A 3 -4.82 25.02 -17.68
CA ASP A 3 -5.22 25.69 -16.44
C ASP A 3 -4.37 25.17 -15.28
N LEU A 4 -3.28 25.89 -15.02
CA LEU A 4 -2.33 25.63 -13.94
C LEU A 4 -3.01 25.63 -12.56
N ALA A 5 -4.10 26.38 -12.39
CA ALA A 5 -4.87 26.38 -11.15
C ALA A 5 -5.60 25.04 -10.94
N THR A 6 -6.13 24.44 -12.01
CA THR A 6 -6.67 23.08 -11.99
C THR A 6 -5.59 22.05 -11.67
N CYS A 7 -4.37 22.21 -12.20
CA CYS A 7 -3.25 21.33 -11.87
C CYS A 7 -2.90 21.41 -10.37
N LYS A 8 -2.72 22.62 -9.83
CA LYS A 8 -2.42 22.81 -8.41
C LYS A 8 -3.46 22.17 -7.49
N LYS A 9 -4.74 22.33 -7.81
CA LYS A 9 -5.84 21.73 -7.03
C LYS A 9 -5.83 20.20 -7.06
N LYS A 10 -5.41 19.60 -8.18
CA LYS A 10 -5.32 18.15 -8.35
C LYS A 10 -4.10 17.55 -7.63
N PHE A 11 -2.93 18.16 -7.82
CA PHE A 11 -1.67 17.64 -7.31
C PHE A 11 -1.45 17.86 -5.80
N GLY A 12 -1.93 18.97 -5.23
CA GLY A 12 -1.64 19.34 -3.83
C GLY A 12 -0.16 19.67 -3.60
N HIS A 13 0.27 19.67 -2.34
CA HIS A 13 1.68 19.81 -1.97
C HIS A 13 2.40 18.45 -1.99
N PHE A 14 3.65 18.45 -2.44
CA PHE A 14 4.46 17.23 -2.55
C PHE A 14 4.59 16.49 -1.20
N SER A 15 4.88 17.21 -0.11
CA SER A 15 5.00 16.67 1.24
C SER A 15 3.71 16.05 1.79
N GLU A 16 2.54 16.50 1.36
CA GLU A 16 1.25 16.02 1.87
C GLU A 16 0.89 14.64 1.31
N ASP A 17 1.10 14.42 0.00
CA ASP A 17 0.81 13.16 -0.66
C ASP A 17 1.68 12.98 -1.92
N PRO A 18 2.93 12.50 -1.78
CA PRO A 18 3.81 12.25 -2.93
C PRO A 18 3.23 11.25 -3.93
N SER A 19 2.29 10.39 -3.52
CA SER A 19 1.62 9.42 -4.38
C SER A 19 0.73 10.08 -5.44
N ARG A 20 0.07 11.18 -5.12
CA ARG A 20 -0.68 11.97 -6.12
C ARG A 20 0.25 12.53 -7.18
N PHE A 21 1.44 12.96 -6.75
CA PHE A 21 2.53 13.37 -7.62
C PHE A 21 3.14 12.23 -8.45
N MET A 22 2.90 10.95 -8.15
CA MET A 22 3.34 9.83 -8.98
C MET A 22 2.31 9.43 -10.03
N GLU A 23 1.02 9.42 -9.67
CA GLU A 23 -0.04 8.93 -10.56
C GLU A 23 -0.59 9.99 -11.51
N GLU A 24 -0.59 11.26 -11.11
CA GLU A 24 -1.19 12.32 -11.89
C GLU A 24 -0.30 12.90 -13.00
N PRO A 25 1.04 13.03 -12.88
CA PRO A 25 1.82 13.63 -13.96
C PRO A 25 1.78 12.80 -15.23
N ALA A 26 1.87 11.46 -15.13
CA ALA A 26 1.78 10.57 -16.30
C ALA A 26 0.42 10.72 -17.01
N LYS A 27 -0.68 10.81 -16.25
CA LYS A 27 -2.04 11.02 -16.77
C LYS A 27 -2.20 12.43 -17.36
N LEU A 28 -1.59 13.44 -16.74
CA LEU A 28 -1.68 14.83 -17.18
C LEU A 28 -0.81 15.12 -18.40
N THR A 29 0.33 14.45 -18.56
CA THR A 29 1.16 14.56 -19.76
C THR A 29 0.56 13.85 -20.97
N MET A 30 -0.36 12.91 -20.75
CA MET A 30 -1.20 12.35 -21.82
C MET A 30 -2.37 13.28 -22.21
N ALA A 31 -2.86 14.09 -21.28
CA ALA A 31 -4.02 14.97 -21.48
C ALA A 31 -3.64 16.41 -21.88
N TYR A 32 -2.42 16.84 -21.58
CA TYR A 32 -1.92 18.20 -21.80
C TYR A 32 -0.48 18.18 -22.32
N GLU A 33 -0.18 19.04 -23.29
CA GLU A 33 1.17 19.26 -23.78
C GLU A 33 1.88 20.32 -22.95
N PHE A 34 2.45 19.93 -21.81
CA PHE A 34 3.27 20.85 -21.02
C PHE A 34 4.52 21.26 -21.79
N THR A 35 4.96 22.50 -21.63
CA THR A 35 6.30 22.98 -22.00
C THR A 35 7.28 22.83 -20.83
N TRP A 36 8.58 23.01 -21.07
CA TRP A 36 9.57 23.05 -19.99
C TRP A 36 9.21 24.12 -18.95
N GLY A 37 8.77 25.30 -19.40
CA GLY A 37 8.40 26.41 -18.52
C GLY A 37 7.20 26.07 -17.63
N GLU A 38 6.16 25.45 -18.19
CA GLU A 38 5.00 25.01 -17.41
C GLU A 38 5.36 23.90 -16.40
N LEU A 39 6.26 22.97 -16.75
CA LEU A 39 6.78 21.98 -15.80
C LEU A 39 7.55 22.63 -14.66
N GLN A 40 8.39 23.63 -14.94
CA GLN A 40 9.12 24.37 -13.90
C GLN A 40 8.20 25.12 -12.96
N VAL A 41 7.16 25.78 -13.50
CA VAL A 41 6.15 26.47 -12.70
C VAL A 41 5.37 25.48 -11.85
N LEU A 42 4.98 24.34 -12.41
CA LEU A 42 4.28 23.27 -11.68
C LEU A 42 5.11 22.77 -10.49
N LEU A 43 6.37 22.39 -10.73
CA LEU A 43 7.29 21.93 -9.69
C LEU A 43 7.48 22.99 -8.60
N SER A 44 7.64 24.26 -8.99
CA SER A 44 7.85 25.36 -8.03
C SER A 44 6.58 25.72 -7.26
N THR A 45 5.40 25.38 -7.79
CA THR A 45 4.11 25.63 -7.13
C THR A 45 3.79 24.54 -6.10
N CYS A 46 4.24 23.32 -6.36
CA CYS A 46 3.84 22.15 -5.57
C CYS A 46 4.94 21.63 -4.63
N CYS A 47 6.20 21.96 -4.89
CA CYS A 47 7.34 21.59 -4.06
C CYS A 47 7.92 22.83 -3.37
N THR A 48 8.44 22.64 -2.16
CA THR A 48 9.38 23.57 -1.54
C THR A 48 10.69 23.61 -2.33
N PHE A 49 11.55 24.61 -2.05
CA PHE A 49 12.85 24.74 -2.70
C PHE A 49 13.73 23.49 -2.52
N GLU A 50 13.76 22.93 -1.31
CA GLU A 50 14.55 21.76 -0.96
C GLU A 50 14.02 20.48 -1.63
N GLU A 51 12.70 20.25 -1.55
CA GLU A 51 12.05 19.12 -2.23
C GLU A 51 12.26 19.16 -3.75
N LYS A 52 12.16 20.35 -4.35
CA LYS A 52 12.46 20.55 -5.77
C LYS A 52 13.91 20.17 -6.07
N GLY A 53 14.88 20.61 -5.25
CA GLY A 53 16.29 20.28 -5.41
C GLY A 53 16.56 18.77 -5.37
N TRP A 54 16.01 18.07 -4.37
CA TRP A 54 16.16 16.61 -4.26
C TRP A 54 15.54 15.86 -5.44
N LEU A 55 14.32 16.25 -5.84
CA LEU A 55 13.61 15.65 -6.96
C LEU A 55 14.39 15.80 -8.26
N LEU A 56 14.87 17.01 -8.57
CA LEU A 56 15.66 17.27 -9.78
C LEU A 56 16.98 16.49 -9.77
N GLY A 57 17.68 16.45 -8.63
CA GLY A 57 18.89 15.65 -8.48
C GLY A 57 18.64 14.15 -8.69
N ALA A 58 17.58 13.60 -8.11
CA ALA A 58 17.21 12.19 -8.30
C ALA A 58 16.81 11.88 -9.75
N ALA A 59 16.14 12.82 -10.43
CA ALA A 59 15.80 12.72 -11.84
C ALA A 59 17.03 12.72 -12.75
N GLN A 60 18.05 13.54 -12.42
CA GLN A 60 19.33 13.56 -13.15
C GLN A 60 20.07 12.23 -13.02
N VAL A 61 20.16 11.67 -11.81
CA VAL A 61 20.79 10.35 -11.59
C VAL A 61 20.10 9.28 -12.44
N TYR A 62 18.76 9.28 -12.51
CA TYR A 62 18.05 8.34 -13.37
C TYR A 62 18.30 8.58 -14.86
N ALA A 63 18.35 9.85 -15.30
CA ALA A 63 18.66 10.19 -16.68
C ALA A 63 20.02 9.62 -17.10
N ASP A 64 21.02 9.72 -16.22
CA ASP A 64 22.36 9.18 -16.45
C ASP A 64 22.35 7.65 -16.56
N GLU A 65 21.64 6.96 -15.66
CA GLU A 65 21.46 5.51 -15.73
C GLU A 65 20.75 5.08 -17.02
N LEU A 66 19.74 5.83 -17.45
CA LEU A 66 18.96 5.52 -18.65
C LEU A 66 19.78 5.73 -19.91
N ALA A 67 20.56 6.81 -19.99
CA ALA A 67 21.48 7.08 -21.09
C ALA A 67 22.59 6.01 -21.17
N ALA A 68 23.15 5.59 -20.02
CA ALA A 68 24.16 4.54 -19.96
C ALA A 68 23.67 3.18 -20.50
N ARG A 69 22.38 2.86 -20.32
CA ARG A 69 21.73 1.67 -20.87
C ARG A 69 21.40 1.79 -22.37
N ASN A 70 21.34 3.01 -22.90
CA ASN A 70 20.90 3.32 -24.26
C ASN A 70 21.93 4.19 -24.99
N GLN A 71 23.19 3.75 -24.98
CA GLN A 71 24.33 4.52 -25.50
C GLN A 71 24.13 4.92 -26.96
N GLY A 72 24.44 6.19 -27.27
CA GLY A 72 24.38 6.74 -28.63
C GLY A 72 22.99 7.16 -29.10
N HIS A 73 21.95 7.00 -28.27
CA HIS A 73 20.61 7.43 -28.63
C HIS A 73 20.42 8.94 -28.42
N ILE A 74 20.01 9.67 -29.45
CA ILE A 74 19.92 11.14 -29.48
C ILE A 74 18.87 11.76 -28.51
N ILE A 75 18.00 10.93 -27.95
CA ILE A 75 16.90 11.37 -27.04
C ILE A 75 17.31 11.26 -25.56
N TYR A 76 18.13 10.28 -25.19
CA TYR A 76 18.47 10.04 -23.78
C TYR A 76 19.65 10.92 -23.38
N LEU A 77 19.30 12.11 -22.90
CA LEU A 77 20.24 13.10 -22.38
C LEU A 77 20.65 12.75 -20.94
N THR A 78 21.78 13.31 -20.49
CA THR A 78 22.35 13.13 -19.15
C THR A 78 22.33 14.45 -18.36
N GLY A 79 22.37 14.36 -17.03
CA GLY A 79 22.51 15.50 -16.11
C GLY A 79 21.65 16.72 -16.47
N GLY A 80 22.31 17.88 -16.57
CA GLY A 80 21.67 19.17 -16.86
C GLY A 80 21.06 19.28 -18.27
N ASP A 81 21.45 18.43 -19.22
CA ASP A 81 20.82 18.41 -20.55
C ASP A 81 19.45 17.71 -20.52
N ALA A 82 19.30 16.70 -19.65
CA ALA A 82 18.04 15.99 -19.42
C ALA A 82 17.09 16.78 -18.53
N ILE A 83 17.63 17.34 -17.44
CA ILE A 83 16.91 18.11 -16.44
C ILE A 83 17.54 19.51 -16.36
N PRO A 84 17.21 20.42 -17.30
CA PRO A 84 17.82 21.74 -17.36
C PRO A 84 17.20 22.70 -16.32
N ASP A 85 18.08 23.37 -15.58
CA ASP A 85 17.73 24.41 -14.60
C ASP A 85 17.34 25.74 -15.26
N GLN A 86 17.86 26.00 -16.45
CA GLN A 86 17.57 27.18 -17.26
C GLN A 86 16.75 26.81 -18.49
N ASN A 87 16.09 27.80 -19.11
CA ASN A 87 15.25 27.54 -20.28
C ASN A 87 16.10 26.97 -21.42
N PRO A 88 15.87 25.72 -21.85
CA PRO A 88 16.72 25.06 -22.82
C PRO A 88 16.38 25.45 -24.27
N GLN A 89 15.44 26.38 -24.48
CA GLN A 89 15.01 26.88 -25.80
C GLN A 89 14.62 25.75 -26.76
N TRP A 90 13.92 24.73 -26.25
CA TRP A 90 13.49 23.59 -27.05
C TRP A 90 12.47 24.00 -28.12
N ASN A 91 12.72 23.56 -29.35
CA ASN A 91 11.78 23.77 -30.46
C ASN A 91 10.68 22.70 -30.44
N TYR A 92 9.47 23.12 -30.08
CA TYR A 92 8.26 22.28 -30.03
C TYR A 92 7.51 22.19 -31.36
N GLN A 93 7.95 22.92 -32.40
CA GLN A 93 7.32 22.87 -33.72
C GLN A 93 7.66 21.56 -34.45
N GLN A 94 6.87 21.25 -35.48
CA GLN A 94 7.07 20.06 -36.32
C GLN A 94 8.48 20.05 -36.92
N GLY A 95 9.20 18.94 -36.75
CA GLY A 95 10.61 18.78 -37.17
C GLY A 95 11.64 19.22 -36.13
N GLY A 96 11.23 19.87 -35.04
CA GLY A 96 12.05 20.07 -33.84
C GLY A 96 12.08 18.82 -32.96
N ARG A 97 13.08 18.72 -32.08
CA ARG A 97 13.21 17.63 -31.08
C ARG A 97 12.69 17.99 -29.69
N GLY A 98 11.97 19.11 -29.56
CA GLY A 98 11.57 19.64 -28.26
C GLY A 98 10.55 18.77 -27.53
N LEU A 99 9.67 18.10 -28.27
CA LEU A 99 8.67 17.19 -27.70
C LEU A 99 9.32 15.92 -27.13
N GLU A 100 10.29 15.33 -27.84
CA GLU A 100 11.02 14.15 -27.39
C GLU A 100 11.86 14.46 -26.15
N ARG A 101 12.56 15.60 -26.16
CA ARG A 101 13.35 16.06 -25.01
C ARG A 101 12.48 16.33 -23.79
N ARG A 102 11.30 16.92 -24.00
CA ARG A 102 10.30 17.10 -22.93
C ARG A 102 9.82 15.75 -22.40
N ASN A 103 9.48 14.80 -23.26
CA ASN A 103 8.99 13.49 -22.83
C ASN A 103 10.07 12.73 -22.04
N HIS A 104 11.34 12.85 -22.46
CA HIS A 104 12.48 12.34 -21.70
C HIS A 104 12.57 12.98 -20.31
N MET A 105 12.50 14.32 -20.24
CA MET A 105 12.50 15.05 -18.97
C MET A 105 11.34 14.61 -18.05
N ILE A 106 10.11 14.50 -18.58
CA ILE A 106 8.93 14.03 -17.82
C ILE A 106 9.20 12.64 -17.24
N THR A 107 9.74 11.72 -18.05
CA THR A 107 10.05 10.35 -17.63
C THR A 107 11.05 10.38 -16.47
N CYS A 108 12.08 11.21 -16.58
CA CYS A 108 13.09 11.36 -15.54
C CYS A 108 12.52 12.00 -14.27
N LEU A 109 11.64 13.00 -14.39
CA LEU A 109 10.96 13.63 -13.25
C LEU A 109 10.05 12.64 -12.51
N ILE A 110 9.30 11.80 -13.22
CA ILE A 110 8.46 10.77 -12.62
C ILE A 110 9.32 9.80 -11.80
N GLU A 111 10.49 9.40 -12.32
CA GLU A 111 11.38 8.51 -11.60
C GLU A 111 12.10 9.20 -10.43
N GLY A 112 12.50 10.46 -10.59
CA GLY A 112 13.05 11.28 -9.51
C GLY A 112 12.06 11.42 -8.35
N ILE A 113 10.78 11.66 -8.65
CA ILE A 113 9.71 11.67 -7.65
C ILE A 113 9.67 10.34 -6.88
N LYS A 114 9.66 9.19 -7.59
CA LYS A 114 9.62 7.87 -6.93
C LYS A 114 10.80 7.68 -5.99
N ARG A 115 12.01 8.08 -6.41
CA ARG A 115 13.24 7.98 -5.60
C ARG A 115 13.21 8.87 -4.36
N CYS A 116 12.63 10.06 -4.48
CA CYS A 116 12.46 11.00 -3.36
C CYS A 116 11.28 10.63 -2.44
N THR A 117 10.41 9.72 -2.87
CA THR A 117 9.27 9.25 -2.06
C THR A 117 9.75 8.21 -1.05
N VAL A 118 10.57 8.63 -0.08
CA VAL A 118 10.88 7.84 1.11
C VAL A 118 9.96 8.33 2.22
N LYS A 119 8.78 7.70 2.34
CA LYS A 119 7.87 7.97 3.47
C LYS A 119 8.57 7.56 4.77
N PRO A 120 8.48 8.34 5.85
CA PRO A 120 8.90 7.88 7.17
C PRO A 120 8.19 6.57 7.48
N VAL A 121 8.97 5.50 7.67
CA VAL A 121 8.40 4.17 7.91
C VAL A 121 7.85 4.13 9.33
N ASN A 122 6.54 3.94 9.45
CA ASN A 122 5.84 3.82 10.72
C ASN A 122 5.12 2.47 10.82
N TYR A 123 5.85 1.46 11.31
CA TYR A 123 5.28 0.14 11.56
C TYR A 123 4.30 0.10 12.72
N ASP A 124 4.35 1.05 13.65
CA ASP A 124 3.37 1.13 14.73
C ASP A 124 1.96 1.40 14.18
N LYS A 125 1.84 2.30 13.19
CA LYS A 125 0.58 2.55 12.50
C LYS A 125 0.06 1.34 11.71
N VAL A 126 0.96 0.55 11.12
CA VAL A 126 0.58 -0.74 10.51
C VAL A 126 0.10 -1.73 11.59
N ARG A 127 0.74 -1.75 12.76
CA ARG A 127 0.40 -2.62 13.90
C ARG A 127 -0.97 -2.27 14.51
N GLU A 128 -1.40 -1.01 14.45
CA GLU A 128 -2.73 -0.58 14.89
C GLU A 128 -3.87 -1.16 14.04
N VAL A 129 -3.61 -1.60 12.81
CA VAL A 129 -4.64 -2.16 11.92
C VAL A 129 -4.94 -3.60 12.29
N THR A 130 -5.96 -3.81 13.12
CA THR A 130 -6.46 -5.14 13.49
C THR A 130 -7.84 -5.41 12.90
N GLN A 131 -8.12 -6.69 12.61
CA GLN A 131 -9.44 -7.12 12.17
C GLN A 131 -10.44 -6.99 13.32
N GLU A 132 -11.55 -6.31 13.08
CA GLU A 132 -12.64 -6.22 14.07
C GLU A 132 -13.42 -7.54 14.16
N LYS A 133 -14.26 -7.68 15.21
CA LYS A 133 -15.04 -8.92 15.40
C LYS A 133 -15.86 -9.21 14.15
N ASP A 134 -16.60 -8.26 13.62
CA ASP A 134 -17.58 -8.54 12.54
C ASP A 134 -17.08 -8.10 11.15
N GLU A 135 -15.79 -7.76 11.05
CA GLU A 135 -15.20 -7.32 9.79
C GLU A 135 -14.86 -8.50 8.87
N ASN A 136 -15.34 -8.40 7.63
CA ASN A 136 -15.02 -9.35 6.56
C ASN A 136 -13.49 -9.44 6.33
N PRO A 137 -12.91 -10.65 6.26
CA PRO A 137 -11.46 -10.84 6.05
C PRO A 137 -10.87 -10.10 4.84
N ALA A 138 -11.61 -9.95 3.74
CA ALA A 138 -11.13 -9.23 2.57
C ALA A 138 -11.09 -7.72 2.78
N LEU A 139 -12.04 -7.15 3.53
CA LEU A 139 -12.01 -5.74 3.91
C LEU A 139 -10.81 -5.45 4.80
N PHE A 140 -10.54 -6.33 5.77
CA PHE A 140 -9.38 -6.25 6.63
C PHE A 140 -8.06 -6.32 5.85
N GLN A 141 -7.92 -7.26 4.91
CA GLN A 141 -6.76 -7.33 4.03
C GLN A 141 -6.59 -6.04 3.22
N GLY A 142 -7.68 -5.49 2.68
CA GLY A 142 -7.68 -4.21 1.99
C GLY A 142 -7.12 -3.09 2.87
N ARG A 143 -7.60 -2.96 4.11
CA ARG A 143 -7.08 -1.97 5.07
C ARG A 143 -5.61 -2.16 5.39
N LEU A 144 -5.14 -3.41 5.53
CA LEU A 144 -3.71 -3.71 5.71
C LEU A 144 -2.88 -3.27 4.50
N MET A 145 -3.31 -3.59 3.28
CA MET A 145 -2.60 -3.18 2.06
C MET A 145 -2.52 -1.65 1.95
N GLU A 146 -3.60 -0.94 2.27
CA GLU A 146 -3.59 0.52 2.31
C GLU A 146 -2.69 1.08 3.41
N ALA A 147 -2.65 0.45 4.59
CA ALA A 147 -1.75 0.85 5.66
C ALA A 147 -0.27 0.69 5.28
N PHE A 148 0.10 -0.40 4.61
CA PHE A 148 1.46 -0.57 4.09
C PHE A 148 1.81 0.49 3.05
N LYS A 149 0.93 0.78 2.09
CA LYS A 149 1.14 1.85 1.09
C LYS A 149 1.24 3.24 1.73
N LYS A 150 0.50 3.47 2.81
CA LYS A 150 0.41 4.78 3.46
C LYS A 150 1.56 5.05 4.43
N TYR A 151 1.95 4.05 5.23
CA TYR A 151 2.86 4.23 6.36
C TYR A 151 4.23 3.57 6.18
N THR A 152 4.48 2.91 5.04
CA THR A 152 5.77 2.27 4.75
C THR A 152 6.19 2.53 3.31
N ASN A 153 7.45 2.22 2.98
CA ASN A 153 7.97 2.23 1.62
C ASN A 153 7.86 0.86 0.93
N ILE A 154 7.19 -0.10 1.55
CA ILE A 154 7.01 -1.44 1.01
C ILE A 154 5.82 -1.42 0.06
N ASN A 155 6.05 -1.87 -1.17
CA ASN A 155 4.96 -2.14 -2.09
C ASN A 155 4.33 -3.50 -1.74
N PRO A 156 3.06 -3.56 -1.27
CA PRO A 156 2.43 -4.80 -0.84
C PRO A 156 2.15 -5.79 -2.00
N LYS A 157 2.42 -5.41 -3.25
CA LYS A 157 2.27 -6.27 -4.43
C LYS A 157 3.60 -6.93 -4.88
N THR A 158 4.72 -6.63 -4.25
CA THR A 158 5.98 -7.35 -4.51
C THR A 158 6.04 -8.62 -3.66
N PRO A 159 6.86 -9.63 -4.02
CA PRO A 159 7.02 -10.83 -3.21
C PRO A 159 7.34 -10.53 -1.75
N GLU A 160 8.28 -9.61 -1.49
CA GLU A 160 8.69 -9.22 -0.14
C GLU A 160 7.55 -8.54 0.63
N GLY A 161 6.80 -7.67 -0.06
CA GLY A 161 5.63 -7.01 0.50
C GLY A 161 4.52 -8.01 0.84
N GLU A 162 4.28 -9.00 -0.01
CA GLU A 162 3.29 -10.04 0.22
C GLU A 162 3.62 -10.86 1.48
N VAL A 163 4.89 -11.22 1.71
CA VAL A 163 5.31 -11.92 2.95
C VAL A 163 4.94 -11.11 4.19
N LEU A 164 5.17 -9.80 4.16
CA LEU A 164 4.88 -8.92 5.29
C LEU A 164 3.38 -8.73 5.51
N VAL A 165 2.62 -8.57 4.43
CA VAL A 165 1.15 -8.51 4.50
C VAL A 165 0.57 -9.82 5.03
N ASN A 166 1.06 -10.98 4.58
CA ASN A 166 0.63 -12.30 5.06
C ASN A 166 0.90 -12.45 6.56
N THR A 167 2.11 -12.06 7.00
CA THR A 167 2.50 -12.11 8.42
C THR A 167 1.58 -11.24 9.28
N ARG A 168 1.27 -10.03 8.83
CA ARG A 168 0.38 -9.08 9.51
C ARG A 168 -1.07 -9.58 9.49
N PHE A 169 -1.55 -10.09 8.36
CA PHE A 169 -2.87 -10.71 8.24
C PHE A 169 -3.07 -11.83 9.26
N ILE A 170 -2.10 -12.74 9.41
CA ILE A 170 -2.17 -13.82 10.41
C ILE A 170 -2.20 -13.25 11.83
N THR A 171 -1.28 -12.34 12.17
CA THR A 171 -1.06 -11.87 13.55
C THR A 171 -2.11 -10.87 14.04
N GLN A 172 -2.70 -10.10 13.13
CA GLN A 172 -3.66 -9.03 13.43
C GLN A 172 -5.11 -9.39 13.04
N SER A 173 -5.35 -10.60 12.53
CA SER A 173 -6.70 -11.16 12.42
C SER A 173 -7.39 -11.28 13.78
N ALA A 174 -8.72 -11.35 13.74
CA ALA A 174 -9.54 -11.56 14.93
C ALA A 174 -9.13 -12.86 15.67
N PRO A 175 -9.29 -12.94 17.00
CA PRO A 175 -8.62 -13.97 17.80
C PRO A 175 -8.87 -15.43 17.40
N ASP A 176 -10.07 -15.74 16.92
CA ASP A 176 -10.48 -17.07 16.44
C ASP A 176 -9.90 -17.40 15.05
N ILE A 177 -9.95 -16.45 14.13
CA ILE A 177 -9.32 -16.54 12.80
C ILE A 177 -7.80 -16.68 12.96
N ARG A 178 -7.17 -15.78 13.72
CA ARG A 178 -5.73 -15.81 14.04
C ARG A 178 -5.29 -17.17 14.56
N ARG A 179 -6.02 -17.75 15.54
CA ARG A 179 -5.71 -19.07 16.09
C ARG A 179 -5.76 -20.16 15.02
N LYS A 180 -6.70 -20.08 14.07
CA LYS A 180 -6.78 -21.05 12.97
C LYS A 180 -5.66 -20.86 11.95
N LEU A 181 -5.38 -19.61 11.58
CA LEU A 181 -4.31 -19.26 10.64
C LEU A 181 -2.93 -19.63 11.19
N GLN A 182 -2.62 -19.35 12.45
CA GLN A 182 -1.35 -19.73 13.08
C GLN A 182 -1.14 -21.25 13.11
N LYS A 183 -2.21 -22.04 13.28
CA LYS A 183 -2.13 -23.51 13.23
C LYS A 183 -1.94 -24.03 11.80
N ALA A 184 -2.50 -23.35 10.81
CA ALA A 184 -2.39 -23.75 9.40
C ALA A 184 -1.07 -23.28 8.76
N ALA A 185 -0.56 -22.12 9.18
CA ALA A 185 0.65 -21.49 8.69
C ALA A 185 1.95 -22.15 9.19
N MET A 186 1.93 -23.47 9.48
CA MET A 186 3.14 -24.24 9.79
C MET A 186 4.10 -24.34 8.59
N VAL A 187 3.68 -23.89 7.40
CA VAL A 187 4.51 -23.76 6.20
C VAL A 187 4.90 -22.30 6.01
N PRO A 188 6.21 -21.96 6.05
CA PRO A 188 6.69 -20.64 5.65
C PRO A 188 6.21 -20.32 4.23
N GLN A 189 5.78 -19.08 3.99
CA GLN A 189 5.27 -18.62 2.68
C GLN A 189 3.93 -19.21 2.23
N THR A 190 3.02 -19.50 3.17
CA THR A 190 1.63 -19.82 2.79
C THR A 190 1.05 -18.66 1.96
N PRO A 191 0.59 -18.90 0.71
CA PRO A 191 0.12 -17.82 -0.16
C PRO A 191 -1.20 -17.23 0.33
N MET A 192 -1.43 -15.95 0.02
CA MET A 192 -2.53 -15.17 0.58
C MET A 192 -3.92 -15.78 0.30
N ASN A 193 -4.11 -16.40 -0.86
CA ASN A 193 -5.38 -17.05 -1.21
C ASN A 193 -5.77 -18.15 -0.22
N GLN A 194 -4.83 -18.99 0.21
CA GLN A 194 -5.09 -20.07 1.17
C GLN A 194 -5.40 -19.51 2.57
N LEU A 195 -4.70 -18.44 2.97
CA LEU A 195 -4.99 -17.74 4.22
C LEU A 195 -6.41 -17.15 4.18
N MET A 196 -6.80 -16.58 3.04
CA MET A 196 -8.11 -15.99 2.84
C MET A 196 -9.24 -17.03 2.90
N ASP A 197 -9.08 -18.18 2.23
CA ASP A 197 -10.05 -19.28 2.27
C ASP A 197 -10.30 -19.79 3.69
N LEU A 198 -9.24 -19.93 4.47
CA LEU A 198 -9.34 -20.33 5.88
C LEU A 198 -10.01 -19.24 6.74
N ALA A 199 -9.64 -17.97 6.54
CA ALA A 199 -10.23 -16.86 7.25
C ALA A 199 -11.73 -16.75 6.98
N PHE A 200 -12.16 -16.86 5.72
CA PHE A 200 -13.57 -16.88 5.34
C PHE A 200 -14.31 -18.07 5.95
N ARG A 201 -13.73 -19.26 5.93
CA ARG A 201 -14.35 -20.44 6.54
C ARG A 201 -14.58 -20.24 8.03
N VAL A 202 -13.64 -19.64 8.75
CA VAL A 202 -13.83 -19.36 10.19
C VAL A 202 -14.88 -18.28 10.38
N PHE A 203 -14.75 -17.16 9.66
CA PHE A 203 -15.68 -16.02 9.73
C PHE A 203 -17.14 -16.45 9.51
N ASN A 204 -17.42 -17.19 8.44
CA ASN A 204 -18.77 -17.61 8.06
C ASN A 204 -19.38 -18.67 8.99
N ASN A 205 -18.56 -19.35 9.81
CA ASN A 205 -19.04 -20.39 10.73
C ASN A 205 -19.13 -19.90 12.19
N ARG A 206 -18.92 -18.61 12.46
CA ARG A 206 -18.92 -18.06 13.83
C ARG A 206 -20.24 -18.27 14.56
N ASP A 207 -21.34 -17.88 13.94
CA ASP A 207 -22.67 -17.96 14.56
C ASP A 207 -23.01 -19.40 14.94
N ARG A 208 -22.73 -20.35 14.04
CA ARG A 208 -22.91 -21.79 14.29
C ARG A 208 -22.07 -22.31 15.46
N VAL A 209 -20.86 -21.80 15.63
CA VAL A 209 -19.97 -22.21 16.73
C VAL A 209 -20.39 -21.56 18.06
N GLU A 210 -20.81 -20.30 18.05
CA GLU A 210 -21.33 -19.61 19.23
C GLU A 210 -22.64 -20.27 19.71
N GLU A 211 -23.56 -20.59 18.81
CA GLU A 211 -24.79 -21.34 19.10
C GLU A 211 -24.50 -22.72 19.70
N ALA A 212 -23.62 -23.52 19.08
CA ALA A 212 -23.26 -24.84 19.57
C ALA A 212 -22.65 -24.80 20.99
N ARG A 213 -21.81 -23.79 21.27
CA ARG A 213 -21.23 -23.59 22.62
C ARG A 213 -22.29 -23.18 23.63
N SER A 214 -23.23 -22.33 23.24
CA SER A 214 -24.35 -21.92 24.10
C SER A 214 -25.20 -23.13 24.48
N ILE A 215 -25.58 -23.96 23.50
CA ILE A 215 -26.33 -25.20 23.71
C ILE A 215 -25.56 -26.16 24.63
N GLN A 216 -24.27 -26.37 24.38
CA GLN A 216 -23.44 -27.24 25.20
C GLN A 216 -23.32 -26.73 26.66
N GLY A 217 -23.18 -25.42 26.85
CA GLY A 217 -23.17 -24.81 28.18
C GLY A 217 -24.49 -24.96 28.92
N GLN A 218 -25.63 -24.85 28.21
CA GLN A 218 -26.96 -25.10 28.79
C GLN A 218 -27.12 -26.58 29.17
N GLN A 219 -26.67 -27.51 28.32
CA GLN A 219 -26.70 -28.95 28.60
C GLN A 219 -25.85 -29.32 29.82
N GLN A 220 -24.64 -28.75 29.94
CA GLN A 220 -23.79 -28.98 31.12
C GLN A 220 -24.44 -28.45 32.40
N LYS A 221 -25.00 -27.23 32.37
CA LYS A 221 -25.72 -26.67 33.53
C LYS A 221 -26.91 -27.55 33.93
N ALA A 222 -27.67 -28.04 32.96
CA ALA A 222 -28.79 -28.96 33.21
C ALA A 222 -28.32 -30.28 33.83
N GLN A 223 -27.23 -30.88 33.33
CA GLN A 223 -26.64 -32.10 33.89
C GLN A 223 -26.17 -31.91 35.33
N PHE A 224 -25.52 -30.79 35.65
CA PHE A 224 -25.11 -30.48 37.02
C PHE A 224 -26.30 -30.34 37.97
N LEU A 225 -27.38 -29.68 37.54
CA LEU A 225 -28.61 -29.56 38.32
C LEU A 225 -29.28 -30.91 38.57
N VAL A 226 -29.34 -31.78 37.56
CA VAL A 226 -29.90 -33.13 37.71
C VAL A 226 -29.05 -33.96 38.69
N ALA A 227 -27.73 -33.93 38.57
CA ALA A 227 -26.84 -34.67 39.47
C ALA A 227 -26.95 -34.24 40.94
N ALA A 228 -27.19 -32.95 41.20
CA ALA A 228 -27.38 -32.41 42.55
C ALA A 228 -28.73 -32.81 43.19
N LEU A 229 -29.72 -33.23 42.37
CA LEU A 229 -31.04 -33.66 42.81
C LEU A 229 -31.14 -35.18 43.03
N ILE A 230 -30.11 -35.96 42.69
CA ILE A 230 -30.09 -37.40 42.95
C ILE A 230 -29.86 -37.64 44.46
N PRO A 231 -30.80 -38.28 45.18
CA PRO A 231 -30.62 -38.55 46.60
C PRO A 231 -29.46 -39.52 46.82
N ALA A 232 -28.68 -39.31 47.89
CA ALA A 232 -27.65 -40.26 48.29
C ALA A 232 -28.27 -41.65 48.55
N PRO A 233 -27.62 -42.75 48.14
CA PRO A 233 -28.16 -44.09 48.36
C PRO A 233 -28.41 -44.31 49.85
N PRO A 234 -29.53 -44.96 50.23
CA PRO A 234 -29.82 -45.24 51.63
C PRO A 234 -28.68 -46.08 52.21
N GLN A 235 -28.01 -45.54 53.23
CA GLN A 235 -26.98 -46.27 53.95
C GLN A 235 -27.66 -47.44 54.69
N GLY A 236 -27.40 -48.66 54.21
CA GLY A 236 -27.82 -49.87 54.89
C GLY A 236 -27.16 -49.94 56.26
N TYR A 237 -27.96 -49.99 57.32
CA TYR A 237 -27.49 -50.29 58.66
C TYR A 237 -26.90 -51.71 58.68
N PRO A 238 -25.69 -51.91 59.22
CA PRO A 238 -25.13 -53.25 59.35
C PRO A 238 -25.83 -54.01 60.49
N PRO A 239 -25.98 -55.35 60.35
CA PRO A 239 -26.59 -56.22 61.35
C PRO A 239 -25.74 -56.39 62.62
#